data_AF-A0ABC8KWR0-F1
#
_entry.id   AF-A0ABC8KWR0-F1
#
_cell.length_a   1.000
_cell.length_b   1.000
_cell.length_c   1.000
_cell.angle_alpha   90.00
_cell.angle_beta   90.00
_cell.angle_gamma   90.00
#
_symmetry.space_group_name_H-M   'P 1'
#
loop_
_entity.id
_entity.type
_entity.pdbx_description
1 polymer ?
#
loop_
_entity_poly.entity_id
_entity_poly.type
_entity_poly.pdbx_seq_one_letter_code
_entity_poly.pdbx_strand_id
1 'polypeptide(L)'
;MVTLSYQYPSMPISYFHPKSKPSRPLFSKVSIFRCKGSVQTLMAVEPEPIFTSVKTFAPATVANLGPGFEFLGFAVGGLGDHVTLCVDPSILTGEVLISEITGTTTKLSTNPLQNCAGIAAIATIKILGVISVGL
;
A
#
# COMPACT_ATOMS: atom_id res chain seq x y z
N MET A 1 -4.28 5.47 -14.91
CA MET A 1 -5.28 6.30 -14.18
C MET A 1 -5.51 5.74 -12.78
N VAL A 2 -5.03 6.42 -11.74
CA VAL A 2 -5.25 6.04 -10.34
C VAL A 2 -6.34 6.89 -9.71
N THR A 3 -7.40 6.24 -9.22
CA THR A 3 -8.52 6.91 -8.53
C THR A 3 -8.53 6.46 -7.08
N LEU A 4 -8.31 7.41 -6.15
CA LEU A 4 -8.56 7.18 -4.73
C LEU A 4 -9.99 7.58 -4.37
N SER A 5 -10.75 6.71 -3.69
CA SER A 5 -12.11 7.03 -3.21
C SER A 5 -12.41 6.39 -1.84
N TYR A 6 -13.04 7.16 -0.96
CA TYR A 6 -13.46 6.76 0.40
C TYR A 6 -14.97 6.48 0.44
N GLN A 7 -15.38 5.36 1.02
CA GLN A 7 -16.80 5.05 1.24
C GLN A 7 -16.98 4.37 2.60
N TYR A 8 -17.87 4.92 3.44
CA TYR A 8 -18.12 4.47 4.82
C TYR A 8 -19.28 3.46 4.87
N PRO A 9 -19.07 2.21 5.31
CA PRO A 9 -20.15 1.29 5.63
C PRO A 9 -20.41 1.25 7.14
N SER A 10 -21.69 1.31 7.53
CA SER A 10 -22.13 1.10 8.91
C SER A 10 -21.99 -0.37 9.32
N MET A 11 -21.01 -0.69 10.17
CA MET A 11 -20.86 -2.02 10.77
C MET A 11 -21.15 -1.96 12.29
N PRO A 12 -21.84 -2.97 12.87
CA PRO A 12 -22.11 -3.01 14.31
C PRO A 12 -20.83 -3.37 15.10
N ILE A 13 -20.55 -2.57 16.13
CA ILE A 13 -19.39 -2.75 17.02
C ILE A 13 -19.66 -3.93 17.97
N SER A 14 -18.81 -4.97 17.91
CA SER A 14 -18.79 -6.05 18.90
C SER A 14 -17.62 -5.84 19.84
N TYR A 15 -17.90 -5.69 21.14
CA TYR A 15 -16.89 -5.49 22.17
C TYR A 15 -16.30 -6.84 22.60
N PHE A 16 -15.01 -7.04 22.33
CA PHE A 16 -14.24 -8.17 22.85
C PHE A 16 -13.61 -7.80 24.20
N HIS A 17 -13.72 -8.67 25.21
CA HIS A 17 -13.18 -8.44 26.55
C HIS A 17 -12.08 -9.47 26.87
N PRO A 18 -10.80 -9.17 26.62
CA PRO A 18 -9.73 -10.13 26.88
C PRO A 18 -9.32 -10.11 28.37
N LYS A 19 -9.38 -11.28 29.01
CA LYS A 19 -8.74 -11.53 30.32
C LYS A 19 -7.41 -12.23 30.08
N SER A 20 -6.28 -11.57 30.34
CA SER A 20 -4.99 -12.25 30.52
C SER A 20 -4.10 -11.51 31.54
N LYS A 21 -3.34 -12.29 32.33
CA LYS A 21 -2.42 -11.82 33.38
C LYS A 21 -1.03 -11.57 32.78
N PRO A 22 -0.25 -10.58 33.25
CA PRO A 22 1.04 -10.25 32.66
C PRO A 22 2.17 -11.16 33.18
N SER A 23 2.97 -11.72 32.27
CA SER A 23 4.29 -12.32 32.56
C SER A 23 5.41 -11.39 32.11
N ARG A 24 6.53 -11.35 32.85
CA ARG A 24 7.68 -10.45 32.65
C ARG A 24 8.40 -10.70 31.32
N PRO A 25 8.90 -9.66 30.60
CA PRO A 25 9.66 -9.85 29.37
C PRO A 25 11.13 -10.16 29.66
N LEU A 26 11.66 -11.20 29.00
CA LEU A 26 13.09 -11.50 28.94
C LEU A 26 13.67 -10.76 27.73
N PHE A 27 14.57 -9.80 27.96
CA PHE A 27 15.25 -9.07 26.88
C PHE A 27 16.28 -9.98 26.19
N SER A 28 16.07 -10.29 24.91
CA SER A 28 17.10 -10.90 24.06
C SER A 28 17.69 -9.85 23.11
N LYS A 29 19.02 -9.86 22.95
CA LYS A 29 19.75 -8.91 22.11
C LYS A 29 19.38 -9.11 20.63
N VAL A 30 18.81 -8.09 20.01
CA VAL A 30 18.50 -8.07 18.57
C VAL A 30 19.80 -7.84 17.79
N SER A 31 20.18 -8.81 16.97
CA SER A 31 21.29 -8.69 16.02
C SER A 31 20.81 -7.89 14.80
N ILE A 32 21.49 -6.78 14.49
CA ILE A 32 21.18 -5.93 13.34
C ILE A 32 21.59 -6.68 12.06
N PHE A 33 20.61 -7.31 11.40
CA PHE A 33 20.81 -7.88 10.07
C PHE A 33 20.86 -6.77 9.02
N ARG A 34 22.07 -6.48 8.53
CA ARG A 34 22.29 -5.59 7.38
C ARG A 34 21.98 -6.37 6.09
N CYS A 35 20.78 -6.23 5.56
CA CYS A 35 20.40 -6.86 4.30
C CYS A 35 21.18 -6.23 3.13
N LYS A 36 22.05 -7.02 2.49
CA LYS A 36 22.74 -6.69 1.22
C LYS A 36 22.01 -7.35 0.04
N GLY A 37 20.70 -7.26 0.00
CA GLY A 37 19.91 -7.82 -1.10
C GLY A 37 20.09 -6.98 -2.37
N SER A 38 20.88 -7.47 -3.32
CA SER A 38 20.75 -7.06 -4.71
C SER A 38 19.38 -7.57 -5.18
N VAL A 39 18.48 -6.65 -5.53
CA VAL A 39 17.19 -6.98 -6.14
C VAL A 39 17.50 -7.57 -7.52
N GLN A 40 17.45 -8.89 -7.62
CA GLN A 40 17.52 -9.57 -8.91
C GLN A 40 16.22 -9.32 -9.65
N THR A 41 16.29 -8.82 -10.88
CA THR A 41 15.14 -8.71 -11.78
C THR A 41 14.54 -10.10 -11.96
N LEU A 42 13.32 -10.31 -11.44
CA LEU A 42 12.73 -11.64 -11.29
C LEU A 42 12.19 -12.24 -12.60
N MET A 43 12.10 -11.47 -13.69
CA MET A 43 11.44 -11.88 -14.92
C MET A 43 12.37 -11.79 -16.13
N ALA A 44 12.45 -12.88 -16.91
CA ALA A 44 13.19 -12.95 -18.17
C ALA A 44 12.43 -12.32 -19.35
N VAL A 45 11.11 -12.18 -19.22
CA VAL A 45 10.19 -11.61 -20.21
C VAL A 45 9.12 -10.80 -19.45
N GLU A 46 8.79 -9.62 -19.97
CA GLU A 46 7.77 -8.75 -19.38
C GLU A 46 6.37 -9.39 -19.48
N PRO A 47 5.56 -9.41 -18.41
CA PRO A 47 4.23 -10.01 -18.45
C PRO A 47 3.23 -9.13 -19.22
N GLU A 48 2.47 -9.74 -20.13
CA GLU A 48 1.36 -9.09 -20.81
C GLU A 48 0.21 -8.78 -19.82
N PRO A 49 -0.37 -7.56 -19.83
CA PRO A 49 -1.46 -7.20 -18.94
C PRO A 49 -2.75 -7.95 -19.30
N ILE A 50 -3.26 -8.73 -18.34
CA ILE A 50 -4.53 -9.46 -18.48
C ILE A 50 -5.74 -8.52 -18.33
N PHE A 51 -5.58 -7.46 -17.55
CA PHE A 51 -6.59 -6.44 -17.30
C PHE A 51 -6.05 -5.06 -17.65
N THR A 52 -6.88 -4.23 -18.27
CA THR A 52 -6.56 -2.83 -18.56
C THR A 52 -6.92 -1.89 -17.41
N SER A 53 -7.74 -2.34 -16.45
CA SER A 53 -8.10 -1.59 -15.25
C SER A 53 -8.37 -2.53 -14.08
N VAL A 54 -7.85 -2.19 -12.90
CA VAL A 54 -8.06 -2.92 -11.64
C VAL A 54 -8.35 -1.92 -10.53
N LYS A 55 -9.31 -2.23 -9.66
CA LYS A 55 -9.60 -1.45 -8.45
C LYS A 55 -9.43 -2.32 -7.20
N THR A 56 -8.72 -1.82 -6.22
CA THR A 56 -8.46 -2.49 -4.94
C THR A 56 -8.82 -1.60 -3.76
N PHE A 57 -9.00 -2.20 -2.58
CA PHE A 57 -9.25 -1.50 -1.32
C PHE A 57 -8.13 -1.77 -0.31
N ALA A 58 -7.59 -0.71 0.29
CA ALA A 58 -6.59 -0.74 1.35
C ALA A 58 -7.22 -0.25 2.67
N PRO A 59 -7.39 -1.12 3.68
CA PRO A 59 -8.04 -0.74 4.92
C PRO A 59 -7.18 0.20 5.78
N ALA A 60 -7.84 1.08 6.51
CA ALA A 60 -7.23 1.90 7.55
C ALA A 60 -6.70 1.01 8.68
N THR A 61 -5.63 1.45 9.35
CA THR A 61 -4.98 0.69 10.42
C THR A 61 -4.86 1.50 11.70
N VAL A 62 -4.97 0.82 12.85
CA VAL A 62 -4.55 1.36 14.14
C VAL A 62 -3.20 0.74 14.50
N ALA A 63 -2.23 1.58 14.86
CA ALA A 63 -0.88 1.16 15.26
C ALA A 63 -0.61 1.46 16.75
N ASN A 64 0.53 0.97 17.25
CA ASN A 64 1.13 1.20 18.58
C ASN A 64 0.38 0.60 19.77
N LEU A 65 -0.96 0.60 19.81
CA LEU A 65 -1.81 -0.05 20.81
C LEU A 65 -1.30 0.01 22.27
N GLY A 66 -0.74 1.16 22.70
CA GLY A 66 -0.17 1.35 24.03
C GLY A 66 1.20 0.67 24.22
N PRO A 67 1.31 -0.40 25.03
CA PRO A 67 2.58 -1.10 25.25
C PRO A 67 3.17 -1.75 23.98
N GLY A 68 2.42 -1.81 22.88
CA GLY A 68 2.83 -2.38 21.60
C GLY A 68 3.48 -1.38 20.63
N PHE A 69 4.06 -0.29 21.13
CA PHE A 69 4.72 0.74 20.31
C PHE A 69 5.67 0.10 19.29
N GLU A 70 5.50 0.46 18.01
CA GLU A 70 6.25 -0.08 16.86
C GLU A 70 6.12 -1.59 16.55
N PHE A 71 5.42 -2.39 17.37
CA PHE A 71 5.29 -3.83 17.16
C PHE A 71 3.89 -4.31 16.79
N LEU A 72 2.84 -3.57 17.18
CA LEU A 72 1.46 -4.04 17.05
C LEU A 72 0.58 -3.06 16.28
N GLY A 73 -0.28 -3.63 15.43
CA GLY A 73 -1.34 -2.91 14.74
C GLY A 73 -2.41 -3.86 14.20
N PHE A 74 -3.58 -3.31 13.87
CA PHE A 74 -4.67 -4.05 13.24
C PHE A 74 -5.41 -3.21 12.19
N ALA A 75 -5.93 -3.88 11.17
CA ALA A 75 -6.78 -3.25 10.16
C ALA A 75 -8.20 -3.07 10.68
N VAL A 76 -8.82 -1.94 10.33
CA VAL A 76 -10.20 -1.60 10.69
C VAL A 76 -11.11 -1.85 9.49
N GLY A 77 -12.19 -2.58 9.70
CA GLY A 77 -13.17 -2.85 8.66
C GLY A 77 -13.92 -1.60 8.23
N GLY A 78 -14.20 -1.48 6.94
CA GLY A 78 -15.05 -0.42 6.37
C GLY A 78 -14.39 0.94 6.18
N LEU A 79 -13.26 1.21 6.82
CA LEU A 79 -12.49 2.44 6.64
C LEU A 79 -11.24 2.15 5.83
N GLY A 80 -10.92 3.02 4.87
CA GLY A 80 -9.72 2.87 4.04
C GLY A 80 -9.83 3.60 2.71
N ASP A 81 -8.85 3.37 1.85
CA ASP A 81 -8.73 3.98 0.54
C ASP A 81 -8.95 2.95 -0.55
N HIS A 82 -9.69 3.30 -1.59
CA HIS A 82 -9.63 2.54 -2.84
C HIS A 82 -8.48 3.05 -3.69
N VAL A 83 -7.90 2.18 -4.53
CA VAL A 83 -6.93 2.54 -5.56
C VAL A 83 -7.40 1.87 -6.84
N THR A 84 -7.78 2.66 -7.84
CA THR A 84 -7.89 2.17 -9.22
C THR A 84 -6.52 2.27 -9.88
N LEU A 85 -6.18 1.42 -10.85
CA LEU A 85 -5.03 1.56 -11.73
C LEU A 85 -5.48 1.15 -13.12
N CYS A 86 -5.01 1.85 -14.14
CA CYS A 86 -5.35 1.54 -15.53
C CYS A 86 -4.11 1.62 -16.41
N VAL A 87 -3.99 0.73 -17.38
CA VAL A 87 -3.05 0.85 -18.48
C VAL A 87 -3.55 1.94 -19.41
N ASP A 88 -2.71 2.93 -19.71
CA ASP A 88 -3.06 4.06 -20.56
C ASP A 88 -2.01 4.22 -21.68
N PRO A 89 -2.37 3.95 -22.95
CA PRO A 89 -1.46 4.10 -24.07
C PRO A 89 -1.00 5.55 -24.34
N SER A 90 -1.65 6.55 -23.74
CA SER A 90 -1.25 7.96 -23.87
C SER A 90 -0.11 8.35 -22.93
N ILE A 91 0.17 7.54 -21.91
CA ILE A 91 1.25 7.76 -20.94
C ILE A 91 2.53 7.11 -21.48
N LEU A 92 3.67 7.75 -21.24
CA LEU A 92 4.96 7.21 -21.64
C LEU A 92 5.19 5.83 -20.99
N THR A 93 5.73 4.90 -21.77
CA THR A 93 5.92 3.54 -21.31
C THR A 93 6.93 3.48 -20.14
N GLY A 94 6.59 2.74 -19.09
CA GLY A 94 7.35 2.69 -17.84
C GLY A 94 7.11 3.85 -16.88
N GLU A 95 6.25 4.81 -17.23
CA GLU A 95 5.86 5.92 -16.35
C GLU A 95 4.53 5.67 -15.64
N VAL A 96 4.33 6.42 -14.54
CA VAL A 96 3.12 6.41 -13.72
C VAL A 96 2.60 7.82 -13.58
N LEU A 97 1.31 8.04 -13.83
CA LEU A 97 0.63 9.32 -13.62
C LEU A 97 -0.54 9.18 -12.64
N ILE A 98 -0.67 10.13 -11.72
CA ILE A 98 -1.83 10.24 -10.83
C ILE A 98 -2.80 11.25 -11.44
N SER A 99 -3.90 10.72 -11.99
CA SER A 99 -4.92 11.47 -12.72
C SER A 99 -5.85 12.24 -11.79
N GLU A 100 -6.29 11.60 -10.70
CA GLU A 100 -7.26 12.18 -9.78
C GLU A 100 -7.10 11.61 -8.37
N ILE A 101 -7.41 12.44 -7.39
CA ILE A 101 -7.50 12.03 -5.99
C ILE A 101 -8.83 12.55 -5.49
N THR A 102 -9.71 11.66 -5.05
CA THR A 102 -11.04 12.02 -4.53
C THR A 102 -11.16 11.60 -3.06
N GLY A 103 -12.10 12.22 -2.34
CA GLY A 103 -12.31 11.97 -0.92
C GLY A 103 -12.20 13.25 -0.09
N THR A 104 -12.06 13.09 1.22
CA THR A 104 -12.15 14.21 2.17
C THR A 104 -10.85 15.03 2.24
N THR A 105 -9.72 14.48 1.78
CA THR A 105 -8.42 15.17 1.80
C THR A 105 -8.14 15.87 0.48
N THR A 106 -8.02 17.20 0.51
CA THR A 106 -7.84 18.04 -0.69
C THR A 106 -6.38 18.45 -0.96
N LYS A 107 -5.41 17.99 -0.16
CA LYS A 107 -4.03 18.50 -0.16
C LYS A 107 -2.96 17.46 -0.57
N LEU A 108 -3.36 16.35 -1.19
CA LEU A 108 -2.39 15.34 -1.63
C LEU A 108 -1.78 15.72 -2.99
N SER A 109 -0.46 15.53 -3.11
CA SER A 109 0.24 15.78 -4.36
C SER A 109 -0.17 14.76 -5.43
N THR A 110 -0.42 15.23 -6.65
CA THR A 110 -0.58 14.38 -7.85
C THR A 110 0.77 14.08 -8.51
N ASN A 111 1.87 14.67 -8.05
CA ASN A 111 3.19 14.27 -8.49
C ASN A 111 3.48 12.86 -7.95
N PRO A 112 3.70 11.85 -8.81
CA PRO A 112 3.90 10.47 -8.40
C PRO A 112 5.16 10.28 -7.55
N LEU A 113 6.15 11.19 -7.63
CA LEU A 113 7.36 11.17 -6.81
C LEU A 113 7.15 11.73 -5.40
N GLN A 114 6.00 12.36 -5.13
CA GLN A 114 5.64 12.94 -3.84
C GLN A 114 4.35 12.34 -3.26
N ASN A 115 3.87 11.25 -3.86
CA ASN A 115 2.66 10.56 -3.44
C ASN A 115 3.00 9.10 -3.12
N CYS A 116 2.54 8.61 -1.96
CA CYS A 116 2.83 7.24 -1.51
C CYS A 116 2.40 6.17 -2.53
N ALA A 117 1.22 6.31 -3.14
CA ALA A 117 0.73 5.37 -4.15
C ALA A 117 1.58 5.41 -5.42
N GLY A 118 1.99 6.61 -5.86
CA GLY A 118 2.87 6.80 -7.01
C GLY A 118 4.26 6.19 -6.79
N ILE A 119 4.88 6.45 -5.62
CA ILE A 119 6.18 5.87 -5.26
C ILE A 119 6.11 4.35 -5.21
N ALA A 120 5.06 3.78 -4.62
CA ALA A 120 4.85 2.33 -4.54
C ALA A 120 4.68 1.70 -5.94
N ALA A 121 3.89 2.34 -6.82
CA ALA A 121 3.70 1.88 -8.20
C ALA A 121 5.03 1.89 -8.98
N ILE A 122 5.77 3.00 -8.95
CA ILE A 122 7.08 3.14 -9.61
C ILE A 122 8.07 2.09 -9.09
N ALA A 123 8.14 1.87 -7.78
CA ALA A 123 9.02 0.87 -7.19
C ALA A 123 8.65 -0.54 -7.66
N THR A 124 7.36 -0.85 -7.72
CA THR A 124 6.84 -2.16 -8.15
C THR A 124 7.18 -2.43 -9.61
N ILE A 125 6.92 -1.47 -10.50
CA ILE A 125 7.24 -1.57 -11.94
C ILE A 125 8.74 -1.80 -12.15
N LYS A 126 9.59 -1.06 -11.41
CA LYS A 126 11.06 -1.24 -11.45
C LYS A 126 11.50 -2.61 -10.98
N ILE A 127 10.90 -3.15 -9.92
CA ILE A 127 11.20 -4.50 -9.41
C ILE A 127 10.78 -5.58 -10.42
N LEU A 128 9.62 -5.38 -11.08
CA LEU A 128 9.10 -6.30 -12.09
C LEU A 128 9.79 -6.18 -13.45
N GLY A 129 10.48 -5.07 -13.71
CA GLY A 129 11.11 -4.79 -15.00
C GLY A 129 10.10 -4.45 -16.10
N VAL A 130 8.93 -3.93 -15.74
CA VAL A 130 7.85 -3.56 -16.68
C VAL A 130 8.18 -2.21 -17.30
N ILE A 131 8.32 -2.15 -18.63
CA ILE A 131 8.63 -0.92 -19.36
C ILE A 131 7.79 -0.75 -20.64
N SER A 132 6.94 -1.72 -20.97
CA SER A 132 6.14 -1.74 -22.21
C SER A 132 4.85 -0.92 -22.15
N VAL A 133 4.39 -0.58 -20.94
CA VAL A 133 3.11 0.11 -20.71
C VAL A 133 3.25 1.35 -19.86
N GLY A 134 2.41 2.35 -20.10
CA GLY A 134 2.21 3.51 -19.22
C GLY A 134 0.99 3.30 -18.30
N LEU A 135 1.06 3.79 -17.06
CA LEU A 135 0.05 3.57 -16.01
C LEU A 135 -0.51 4.85 -15.39
#